data_AF-A0A2W4ZIT8-F1
#
_entry.id   AF-A0A2W4ZIT8-F1
#
_cell.length_a   1.000
_cell.length_b   1.000
_cell.length_c   1.000
_cell.angle_alpha   90.00
_cell.angle_beta   90.00
_cell.angle_gamma   90.00
#
_symmetry.space_group_name_H-M   'P 1'
#
loop_
_entity.id
_entity.type
_entity.pdbx_description
1 polymer ?
#
loop_
_entity_poly.entity_id
_entity_poly.type
_entity_poly.pdbx_seq_one_letter_code
_entity_poly.pdbx_strand_id
1 'polypeptide(L)' 'MEGTLTILGCGGSAGVPTIGNWWGNCDPNEPRNIRTRPSIALQSQTALV' A
#
# COMPACT_ATOMS: atom_id res chain seq x y z
N MET A 1 9.72 -0.90 -22.34
CA MET A 1 8.81 -1.86 -21.66
C MET A 1 7.71 -1.04 -21.05
N GLU A 2 6.50 -1.12 -21.61
CA GLU A 2 5.32 -0.46 -21.05
C GLU A 2 4.60 -1.42 -20.09
N GLY A 3 4.24 -0.91 -18.92
CA GLY A 3 3.55 -1.67 -17.89
C GLY A 3 3.11 -0.76 -16.74
N THR A 4 2.17 -1.24 -15.94
CA THR A 4 1.65 -0.52 -14.77
C THR A 4 2.17 -1.19 -13.50
N LEU A 5 2.75 -0.39 -12.60
CA LEU A 5 3.05 -0.80 -11.24
C LEU A 5 2.00 -0.21 -10.31
N THR A 6 1.21 -1.07 -9.69
CA THR A 6 0.20 -0.66 -8.71
C THR A 6 0.71 -0.96 -7.31
N ILE A 7 0.75 0.05 -6.45
CA ILE A 7 0.98 -0.12 -5.02
C ILE A 7 -0.34 -0.55 -4.39
N LEU A 8 -0.43 -1.82 -3.99
CA LEU A 8 -1.61 -2.37 -3.31
C LEU A 8 -1.59 -2.07 -1.81
N GLY A 9 -0.40 -1.89 -1.26
CA GLY A 9 -0.20 -1.49 0.14
C GLY A 9 1.24 -1.06 0.42
N CYS A 10 1.40 -0.12 1.34
CA CYS A 10 2.68 0.51 1.68
C CYS A 10 2.86 0.75 3.20
N GLY A 11 2.06 0.11 4.03
CA GLY A 11 2.17 0.16 5.48
C GLY A 11 3.22 -0.81 6.02
N GLY A 12 3.37 -0.84 7.35
CA GLY A 12 4.13 -1.89 8.04
C GLY A 12 3.37 -3.22 8.09
N SER A 13 3.94 -4.22 8.77
CA SER A 13 3.30 -5.54 8.95
C SER A 13 1.91 -5.46 9.60
N ALA A 14 1.67 -4.47 10.45
CA ALA A 14 0.41 -4.22 11.14
C ALA A 14 -0.52 -3.23 10.42
N GLY A 15 -0.09 -2.62 9.30
CA GLY A 15 -0.82 -1.53 8.63
C GLY A 15 -0.83 -0.21 9.41
N VAL A 16 -1.62 0.75 8.92
CA VAL A 16 -1.94 2.03 9.58
C VAL A 16 -3.43 2.35 9.35
N PRO A 17 -4.22 2.63 10.41
CA PRO A 17 -3.84 2.51 11.81
C PRO A 17 -3.58 1.06 12.22
N THR A 18 -2.79 0.87 13.27
CA THR A 18 -2.69 -0.46 13.89
C THR A 18 -3.95 -0.75 14.72
N ILE A 19 -4.14 -2.01 15.11
CA ILE A 19 -5.27 -2.44 15.95
C ILE A 19 -5.36 -1.56 17.20
N GLY A 20 -6.57 -1.11 17.54
CA GLY A 20 -6.80 -0.16 18.63
C GLY A 20 -6.81 1.31 18.20
N ASN A 21 -6.91 1.60 16.89
CA ASN A 21 -6.97 2.96 16.34
C ASN A 21 -5.71 3.78 16.65
N TRP A 22 -4.54 3.14 16.68
CA TRP A 22 -3.26 3.83 16.91
C TRP A 22 -2.63 4.23 15.58
N TRP A 23 -2.47 5.54 15.39
CA TRP A 23 -1.97 6.16 14.15
C TRP A 23 -0.49 6.55 14.22
N GLY A 24 0.11 6.52 15.41
CA GLY A 24 1.43 7.09 15.65
C GLY A 24 1.44 8.57 15.27
N ASN A 25 2.34 8.94 14.36
CA ASN A 25 2.49 10.32 13.89
C ASN A 25 1.63 10.64 12.64
N CYS A 26 0.81 9.72 12.16
CA CYS A 26 -0.02 9.95 10.97
C CYS A 26 -1.29 10.73 11.32
N ASP A 27 -1.68 11.67 10.48
CA ASP A 27 -2.98 12.37 10.59
C ASP A 27 -4.11 11.42 10.19
N PRO A 28 -5.10 11.14 11.08
CA PRO A 28 -6.26 10.31 10.77
C PRO A 28 -7.18 10.88 9.68
N ASN A 29 -7.12 12.19 9.42
CA ASN A 29 -7.97 12.85 8.44
C ASN A 29 -7.36 12.87 7.02
N GLU A 30 -6.10 12.48 6.85
CA GLU A 30 -5.44 12.36 5.55
C GLU A 30 -5.64 10.92 4.99
N PRO A 31 -6.46 10.71 3.94
CA PRO A 31 -6.82 9.37 3.47
C PRO A 31 -5.62 8.50 3.04
N ARG A 32 -4.52 9.11 2.57
CA ARG A 32 -3.29 8.38 2.20
C ARG A 32 -2.56 7.74 3.39
N ASN A 33 -2.94 8.10 4.62
CA ASN A 33 -2.41 7.48 5.83
C ASN A 33 -3.10 6.16 6.17
N ILE A 34 -4.18 5.78 5.49
CA ILE A 34 -4.78 4.46 5.61
C ILE A 34 -3.97 3.50 4.75
N ARG A 35 -3.11 2.69 5.39
CA ARG A 35 -2.12 1.86 4.70
C ARG A 35 -2.29 0.40 5.08
N THR A 36 -2.51 -0.45 4.08
CA THR A 36 -2.51 -1.90 4.22
C THR A 36 -1.08 -2.45 4.30
N ARG A 37 -0.94 -3.76 4.56
CA ARG A 37 0.35 -4.47 4.53
C ARG A 37 1.06 -4.29 3.17
N PRO A 38 2.40 -4.33 3.13
CA PRO A 38 3.14 -4.03 1.92
C PRO A 38 2.85 -5.06 0.82
N SER A 39 2.48 -4.57 -0.37
CA SER A 39 2.21 -5.39 -1.55
C SER A 39 2.23 -4.54 -2.83
N ILE A 40 2.66 -5.14 -3.94
CA ILE A 40 2.66 -4.53 -5.28
C ILE A 40 2.07 -5.49 -6.30
N ALA A 41 1.45 -4.93 -7.34
CA ALA A 41 1.09 -5.66 -8.56
C ALA A 41 1.83 -5.03 -9.75
N LEU A 42 2.41 -5.89 -10.58
CA LEU A 42 3.01 -5.50 -11.86
C LEU A 42 2.13 -6.06 -12.98
N GLN A 43 1.70 -5.19 -13.87
CA GLN A 43 0.98 -5.55 -15.08
C GLN A 43 1.86 -5.19 -16.28
N SER A 44 2.25 -6.21 -17.05
CA SER A 44 2.98 -6.06 -18.32
C SER A 44 2.04 -6.35 -19.48
N GLN A 45 2.15 -5.59 -20.57
CA GLN A 45 1.44 -5.89 -21.82
C GLN A 45 2.06 -7.09 -22.55
N THR A 46 3.32 -7.43 -22.23
CA THR A 46 3.99 -8.62 -22.72
C THR A 46 3.92 -9.71 -21.66
N ALA A 47 3.47 -10.91 -22.04
CA ALA A 47 3.52 -12.06 -21.16
C ALA A 47 4.99 -12.34 -20.79
N LEU A 48 5.27 -12.46 -19.49
CA LEU A 48 6.58 -12.92 -19.03
C LEU A 48 6.65 -14.42 -19.35
N VAL A 49 7.51 -14.78 -20.30
CA VAL A 49 7.83 -16.16 -20.65
C VAL A 49 8.70 -16.77 -19.58
#